data_AF-A0A7S3IS79-F1
#
_entry.id   AF-A0A7S3IS79-F1
#
_cell.length_a   1.000
_cell.length_b   1.000
_cell.length_c   1.000
_cell.angle_alpha   90.00
_cell.angle_beta   90.00
_cell.angle_gamma   90.00
#
_symmetry.space_group_name_H-M   'P 1'
#
loop_
_entity.id
_entity.type
_entity.pdbx_description
1 polymer ?
#
loop_
_entity_poly.entity_id
_entity_poly.type
_entity_poly.pdbx_seq_one_letter_code
_entity_poly.pdbx_strand_id
1 'polypeptide(L)'
;MSIPDKIEVSSYNLYWLGTDAAERPFSKQSLEFIRNIDIMVDIKRLDQTFKFRPECLRNMRISSLLLKMGAEKGLTLSQIGSILCRPDEDDEQPSILEKIVENARKITDMKKHIANQQREKSLNLIPRRDFGDSQSKPRFASRASELQRSWEKHDKSDLLPEVPEFDQ
;
A
#
# COMPACT_ATOMS: atom_id res chain seq x y z
N MET A 1 -21.60 -11.91 5.77
CA MET A 1 -21.31 -10.86 4.77
C MET A 1 -19.80 -10.76 4.62
N SER A 2 -19.26 -11.01 3.42
CA SER A 2 -17.82 -10.92 3.13
C SER A 2 -17.44 -9.50 2.69
N ILE A 3 -16.21 -9.07 2.99
CA ILE A 3 -15.67 -7.80 2.48
C ILE A 3 -15.31 -7.98 1.00
N PRO A 4 -15.90 -7.21 0.07
CA PRO A 4 -15.70 -7.42 -1.36
C PRO A 4 -14.34 -6.90 -1.83
N ASP A 5 -13.76 -7.57 -2.81
CA ASP A 5 -12.52 -7.17 -3.51
C ASP A 5 -12.78 -6.14 -4.62
N LYS A 6 -14.00 -6.05 -5.12
CA LYS A 6 -14.44 -5.03 -6.08
C LYS A 6 -15.45 -4.07 -5.45
N ILE A 7 -15.45 -2.82 -5.92
CA ILE A 7 -16.37 -1.78 -5.45
C ILE A 7 -17.55 -1.73 -6.43
N GLU A 8 -18.38 -2.77 -6.45
CA GLU A 8 -19.52 -2.89 -7.36
C GLU A 8 -20.79 -2.95 -6.51
N VAL A 9 -21.09 -1.84 -5.82
CA VAL A 9 -22.19 -1.77 -4.85
C VAL A 9 -23.45 -1.32 -5.58
N SER A 10 -24.55 -2.05 -5.44
CA SER A 10 -25.88 -1.61 -5.89
C SER A 10 -26.70 -1.07 -4.72
N SER A 11 -27.76 -0.32 -5.01
CA SER A 11 -28.71 0.15 -3.99
C SER A 11 -29.30 -1.01 -3.17
N TYR A 12 -29.52 -2.17 -3.81
CA TYR A 12 -30.02 -3.40 -3.16
C TYR A 12 -29.08 -3.94 -2.07
N ASN A 13 -27.78 -3.62 -2.12
CA ASN A 13 -26.85 -3.99 -1.05
C ASN A 13 -27.01 -3.12 0.20
N LEU A 14 -27.63 -1.94 0.08
CA LEU A 14 -27.80 -0.95 1.13
C LEU A 14 -29.29 -0.73 1.41
N TYR A 15 -29.91 -1.68 2.11
CA TYR A 15 -31.35 -1.62 2.44
C TYR A 15 -31.80 -0.35 3.20
N TRP A 16 -30.86 0.39 3.80
CA TRP A 16 -31.12 1.64 4.52
C TRP A 16 -31.10 2.87 3.59
N LEU A 17 -30.68 2.73 2.34
CA LEU A 17 -30.67 3.80 1.35
C LEU A 17 -32.12 4.22 1.06
N GLY A 18 -32.40 5.52 1.14
CA GLY A 18 -33.77 6.06 0.98
C GLY A 18 -34.67 5.94 2.21
N THR A 19 -34.14 5.49 3.37
CA THR A 19 -34.88 5.59 4.63
C THR A 19 -34.76 6.98 5.24
N ASP A 20 -35.81 7.47 5.91
CA ASP A 20 -35.81 8.76 6.62
C ASP A 20 -34.62 8.89 7.60
N ALA A 21 -34.22 7.78 8.22
CA ALA A 21 -33.10 7.76 9.14
C ALA A 21 -31.77 8.08 8.45
N ALA A 22 -31.57 7.63 7.20
CA ALA A 22 -30.35 7.87 6.43
C ALA A 22 -30.32 9.27 5.79
N GLU A 23 -31.47 9.90 5.60
CA GLU A 23 -31.57 11.27 5.09
C GLU A 23 -31.34 12.33 6.17
N ARG A 24 -31.45 11.97 7.45
CA ARG A 24 -31.18 12.92 8.53
C ARG A 24 -29.69 13.26 8.61
N PRO A 25 -29.34 14.54 8.88
CA PRO A 25 -27.96 14.92 9.17
C PRO A 25 -27.40 14.13 10.37
N PHE A 26 -26.10 13.87 10.35
CA PHE A 26 -25.43 13.21 11.46
C PHE A 26 -25.53 14.05 12.75
N SER A 27 -25.74 13.37 13.88
CA SER A 27 -25.64 14.01 15.19
C SER A 27 -24.20 14.42 15.50
N LYS A 28 -24.00 15.35 16.43
CA LYS A 28 -22.65 15.74 16.90
C LYS A 28 -21.85 14.54 17.41
N GLN A 29 -22.50 13.66 18.15
CA GLN A 29 -21.89 12.43 18.67
C GLN A 29 -21.46 11.50 17.54
N SER A 30 -22.31 11.32 16.51
CA SER A 30 -21.99 10.50 15.34
C SER A 30 -20.83 11.08 14.55
N LEU A 31 -20.78 12.39 14.37
CA LEU A 31 -19.67 13.07 13.68
C LEU A 31 -18.35 12.89 14.43
N GLU A 32 -18.36 13.03 15.76
CA GLU A 32 -17.20 12.80 16.61
C GLU A 32 -16.72 11.34 16.50
N PHE A 33 -17.65 10.38 16.56
CA PHE A 33 -17.33 8.97 16.35
C PHE A 33 -16.69 8.74 14.97
N ILE A 34 -17.31 9.21 13.89
CA ILE A 34 -16.82 9.05 12.51
C ILE A 34 -15.42 9.66 12.36
N ARG A 35 -15.19 10.85 12.93
CA ARG A 35 -13.88 11.53 12.89
C ARG A 35 -12.79 10.69 13.55
N ASN A 36 -13.12 10.00 14.64
CA ASN A 36 -12.18 9.21 15.44
C ASN A 36 -11.93 7.79 14.88
N ILE A 37 -12.61 7.36 13.82
CA ILE A 37 -12.33 6.07 13.17
C ILE A 37 -10.90 6.03 12.65
N ASP A 38 -10.09 5.09 13.16
CA ASP A 38 -8.76 4.77 12.63
C ASP A 38 -8.80 3.44 11.87
N ILE A 39 -9.06 3.55 10.57
CA ILE A 39 -9.17 2.39 9.68
C ILE A 39 -7.87 1.59 9.57
N MET A 40 -6.71 2.19 9.85
CA MET A 40 -5.43 1.49 9.76
C MET A 40 -5.23 0.53 10.93
N VAL A 41 -5.70 0.91 12.11
CA VAL A 41 -5.71 0.03 13.30
C VAL A 41 -6.64 -1.15 13.05
N ASP A 42 -7.83 -0.90 12.50
CA ASP A 42 -8.80 -1.96 12.20
C ASP A 42 -8.27 -2.92 11.13
N ILE A 43 -7.68 -2.40 10.05
CA ILE A 43 -7.06 -3.21 9.00
C ILE A 43 -5.92 -4.06 9.55
N LYS A 44 -5.05 -3.49 10.40
CA LYS A 44 -3.95 -4.25 11.00
C LYS A 44 -4.47 -5.40 11.86
N ARG A 45 -5.51 -5.16 12.66
CA ARG A 45 -6.15 -6.21 13.48
C ARG A 45 -6.79 -7.29 12.61
N LEU A 46 -7.48 -6.87 11.54
CA LEU A 46 -8.13 -7.80 10.63
C LEU A 46 -7.13 -8.65 9.86
N ASP A 47 -6.04 -8.07 9.35
CA ASP A 47 -5.00 -8.79 8.60
C ASP A 47 -4.25 -9.80 9.47
N GLN A 48 -4.09 -9.50 10.77
CA GLN A 48 -3.51 -10.43 11.74
C GLN A 48 -4.43 -11.61 12.09
N THR A 49 -5.75 -11.39 12.06
CA THR A 49 -6.73 -12.40 12.47
C THR A 49 -7.22 -13.24 11.28
N PHE A 50 -7.39 -12.58 10.14
CA PHE A 50 -7.97 -13.12 8.92
C PHE A 50 -7.07 -12.73 7.74
N LYS A 51 -6.66 -13.71 6.94
CA LYS A 51 -5.85 -13.48 5.73
C LYS A 51 -6.71 -12.87 4.63
N PHE A 52 -7.01 -11.58 4.73
CA PHE A 52 -7.76 -10.85 3.71
C PHE A 52 -6.92 -10.61 2.47
N ARG A 53 -7.59 -10.55 1.32
CA ARG A 53 -6.96 -10.11 0.08
C ARG A 53 -6.64 -8.62 0.17
N PRO A 54 -5.49 -8.15 -0.36
CA PRO A 54 -5.12 -6.74 -0.31
C PRO A 54 -6.18 -5.79 -0.86
N GLU A 55 -6.95 -6.24 -1.86
CA GLU A 55 -8.05 -5.49 -2.46
C GLU A 55 -9.18 -5.22 -1.47
N CYS A 56 -9.52 -6.21 -0.62
CA CYS A 56 -10.54 -6.05 0.43
C CYS A 56 -10.11 -4.98 1.43
N LEU A 57 -8.85 -5.04 1.90
CA LEU A 57 -8.30 -4.06 2.84
C LEU A 57 -8.23 -2.67 2.21
N ARG A 58 -7.87 -2.57 0.93
CA ARG A 58 -7.90 -1.31 0.17
C ARG A 58 -9.33 -0.73 0.13
N ASN A 59 -10.33 -1.56 -0.16
CA ASN A 59 -11.72 -1.11 -0.26
C ASN A 59 -12.24 -0.62 1.10
N MET A 60 -11.85 -1.26 2.22
CA MET A 60 -12.13 -0.74 3.56
C MET A 60 -11.55 0.66 3.80
N ARG A 61 -10.32 0.92 3.34
CA ARG A 61 -9.71 2.26 3.44
C ARG A 61 -10.51 3.27 2.64
N ILE A 62 -10.85 2.93 1.41
CA ILE A 62 -11.58 3.80 0.50
C ILE A 62 -12.96 4.14 1.07
N SER A 63 -13.72 3.14 1.54
CA SER A 63 -15.06 3.37 2.11
C SER A 63 -15.02 4.19 3.40
N SER A 64 -14.02 3.94 4.27
CA SER A 64 -13.81 4.74 5.47
C SER A 64 -13.46 6.19 5.14
N LEU A 65 -12.58 6.41 4.15
CA LEU A 65 -12.24 7.77 3.69
C LEU A 65 -13.47 8.49 3.14
N LEU A 66 -14.28 7.82 2.31
CA LEU A 66 -15.52 8.39 1.79
C LEU A 66 -16.47 8.80 2.93
N LEU A 67 -16.68 7.92 3.91
CA LEU A 67 -17.53 8.21 5.07
C LEU A 67 -17.03 9.42 5.85
N LYS A 68 -15.73 9.47 6.18
CA LYS A 68 -15.13 10.57 6.95
C LYS A 68 -15.23 11.90 6.19
N MET A 69 -14.86 11.91 4.92
CA MET A 69 -14.91 13.12 4.08
C MET A 69 -16.35 13.57 3.84
N GLY A 70 -17.28 12.64 3.60
CA GLY A 70 -18.69 12.95 3.38
C GLY A 70 -19.32 13.56 4.63
N ALA A 71 -19.09 12.94 5.79
CA ALA A 71 -19.58 13.44 7.08
C ALA A 71 -19.01 14.82 7.43
N GLU A 72 -17.71 15.06 7.17
CA GLU A 72 -17.08 16.37 7.38
C GLU A 72 -17.67 17.46 6.47
N LYS A 73 -18.09 17.10 5.25
CA LYS A 73 -18.77 18.00 4.32
C LYS A 73 -20.26 18.18 4.62
N GLY A 74 -20.77 17.59 5.69
CA GLY A 74 -22.18 17.67 6.07
C GLY A 74 -23.12 16.85 5.18
N LEU A 75 -22.60 15.89 4.43
CA LEU A 75 -23.44 14.97 3.66
C LEU A 75 -24.19 14.01 4.60
N THR A 76 -25.40 13.64 4.21
CA THR A 76 -26.20 12.63 4.90
C THR A 76 -25.72 11.23 4.57
N LEU A 77 -26.12 10.23 5.37
CA LEU A 77 -25.73 8.85 5.11
C LEU A 77 -26.29 8.36 3.76
N SER A 78 -27.49 8.79 3.40
CA SER A 78 -28.11 8.51 2.09
C SER A 78 -27.27 9.07 0.94
N GLN A 79 -26.86 10.34 1.02
CA GLN A 79 -26.00 10.97 0.00
C GLN A 79 -24.64 10.28 -0.15
N ILE A 80 -24.03 9.86 0.98
CA ILE A 80 -22.78 9.10 0.97
C ILE A 80 -23.00 7.73 0.30
N GLY A 81 -24.11 7.05 0.60
CA GLY A 81 -24.48 5.79 -0.03
C GLY A 81 -24.66 5.92 -1.55
N SER A 82 -25.31 6.99 -2.02
CA SER A 82 -25.48 7.25 -3.46
C SER A 82 -24.16 7.47 -4.21
N ILE A 83 -23.10 7.93 -3.54
CA ILE A 83 -21.76 8.03 -4.15
C ILE A 83 -21.12 6.65 -4.35
N LEU A 84 -21.43 5.71 -3.45
CA LEU A 84 -20.93 4.34 -3.45
C LEU A 84 -21.69 3.45 -4.45
N CYS A 85 -22.99 3.66 -4.61
CA CYS A 85 -23.85 2.83 -5.44
C CYS A 85 -23.71 3.13 -6.93
N ARG A 86 -23.80 2.09 -7.76
CA ARG A 86 -24.10 2.23 -9.19
C ARG A 86 -25.54 2.70 -9.37
N PRO A 87 -25.85 3.39 -10.49
CA PRO A 87 -27.20 3.85 -10.78
C PRO A 87 -28.16 2.68 -11.03
N ASP A 88 -29.35 2.72 -10.44
CA ASP A 88 -30.34 1.64 -10.58
C ASP A 88 -30.86 1.48 -12.02
N GLU A 89 -30.73 2.53 -12.84
CA GLU A 89 -31.14 2.52 -14.26
C GLU A 89 -30.17 1.73 -15.14
N ASP A 90 -28.90 1.64 -14.75
CA ASP A 90 -27.83 1.00 -15.51
C ASP A 90 -26.71 0.50 -14.57
N ASP A 91 -26.80 -0.78 -14.19
CA ASP A 91 -25.81 -1.46 -13.34
C ASP A 91 -24.44 -1.66 -14.03
N GLU A 92 -24.34 -1.44 -15.35
CA GLU A 92 -23.06 -1.41 -16.07
C GLU A 92 -22.36 -0.06 -15.89
N GLN A 93 -23.10 0.99 -15.55
CA GLN A 93 -22.52 2.30 -15.30
C GLN A 93 -21.78 2.33 -13.95
N PRO A 94 -20.47 2.66 -13.91
CA PRO A 94 -19.72 2.70 -12.67
C PRO A 94 -20.20 3.85 -11.77
N SER A 95 -20.20 3.59 -10.46
CA SER A 95 -20.50 4.58 -9.42
C SER A 95 -19.51 5.75 -9.45
N ILE A 96 -19.86 6.83 -8.76
CA ILE A 96 -18.97 7.98 -8.59
C ILE A 96 -17.66 7.55 -7.91
N LEU A 97 -17.75 6.70 -6.88
CA LEU A 97 -16.58 6.19 -6.19
C LEU A 97 -15.69 5.34 -7.10
N GLU A 98 -16.25 4.45 -7.90
CA GLU A 98 -15.50 3.64 -8.87
C GLU A 98 -14.73 4.52 -9.85
N LYS A 99 -15.38 5.56 -10.41
CA LYS A 99 -14.74 6.53 -11.30
C LYS A 99 -13.57 7.24 -10.63
N ILE A 100 -13.73 7.66 -9.36
CA ILE A 100 -12.67 8.31 -8.59
C ILE A 100 -11.48 7.37 -8.38
N VAL A 101 -11.74 6.12 -7.96
CA VAL A 101 -10.71 5.11 -7.70
C VAL A 101 -9.94 4.77 -8.98
N GLU A 102 -10.65 4.57 -10.09
CA GLU A 102 -10.03 4.27 -11.38
C GLU A 102 -9.17 5.44 -11.89
N ASN A 103 -9.65 6.68 -11.73
CA ASN A 103 -8.85 7.86 -12.08
C ASN A 103 -7.59 7.98 -11.20
N ALA A 104 -7.69 7.73 -9.90
CA ALA A 104 -6.55 7.73 -9.00
C ALA A 104 -5.53 6.64 -9.36
N ARG A 105 -6.01 5.46 -9.79
CA ARG A 105 -5.17 4.37 -10.30
C ARG A 105 -4.42 4.80 -11.56
N LYS A 106 -5.12 5.32 -12.57
CA LYS A 106 -4.51 5.82 -13.82
C LYS A 106 -3.42 6.86 -13.57
N ILE A 107 -3.68 7.82 -12.68
CA ILE A 107 -2.70 8.85 -12.29
C ILE A 107 -1.47 8.22 -11.63
N THR A 108 -1.68 7.23 -10.74
CA THR A 108 -0.58 6.54 -10.04
C THR A 108 0.28 5.74 -11.02
N ASP A 109 -0.34 5.04 -11.96
CA ASP A 109 0.37 4.23 -12.96
C ASP A 109 1.16 5.12 -13.92
N MET A 110 0.60 6.25 -14.34
CA MET A 110 1.33 7.26 -15.12
C MET A 110 2.53 7.84 -14.36
N LYS A 111 2.37 8.18 -13.08
CA LYS A 111 3.48 8.67 -12.23
C LYS A 111 4.59 7.64 -12.09
N LYS A 112 4.25 6.36 -11.89
CA LYS A 112 5.22 5.26 -11.86
C LYS A 112 5.99 5.14 -13.17
N HIS A 113 5.28 5.23 -14.29
CA HIS A 113 5.89 5.17 -15.61
C HIS A 113 6.92 6.30 -15.82
N ILE A 114 6.54 7.54 -15.50
CA ILE A 114 7.43 8.71 -15.59
C ILE A 114 8.65 8.53 -14.69
N ALA A 115 8.46 8.10 -13.43
CA ALA A 115 9.56 7.87 -12.50
C ALA A 115 10.52 6.77 -12.99
N ASN A 116 9.98 5.70 -13.58
CA ASN A 116 10.79 4.62 -14.15
C ASN A 116 11.60 5.09 -15.35
N GLN A 117 10.99 5.86 -16.27
CA GLN A 117 11.70 6.46 -17.40
C GLN A 117 12.82 7.40 -16.95
N GLN A 118 12.58 8.21 -15.91
CA GLN A 118 13.62 9.09 -15.34
C GLN A 118 14.77 8.27 -14.75
N ARG A 119 14.47 7.20 -14.00
CA ARG A 119 15.47 6.29 -13.44
C ARG A 119 16.31 5.63 -14.53
N GLU A 120 15.69 5.14 -15.60
CA GLU A 120 16.39 4.53 -16.74
C GLU A 120 17.29 5.53 -17.46
N LYS A 121 16.81 6.76 -17.69
CA LYS A 121 17.65 7.84 -18.24
C LYS A 121 18.86 8.11 -17.34
N SER A 122 18.66 8.25 -16.03
CA SER A 122 19.77 8.45 -15.08
C SER A 122 20.78 7.30 -15.09
N LEU A 123 20.33 6.04 -15.22
CA LEU A 123 21.23 4.88 -15.34
C LEU A 123 22.03 4.89 -16.63
N ASN A 124 21.41 5.30 -17.75
CA ASN A 124 22.08 5.38 -19.06
C ASN A 124 23.07 6.54 -19.17
N LEU A 125 22.93 7.57 -18.31
CA LEU A 125 23.86 8.71 -18.21
C LEU A 125 25.11 8.42 -17.37
N ILE A 126 25.15 7.30 -16.64
CA ILE A 126 26.37 6.86 -15.95
C ILE A 126 27.34 6.39 -17.03
N PRO A 127 28.52 7.03 -17.21
CA PRO A 127 29.49 6.58 -18.19
C PRO A 127 29.82 5.12 -17.91
N ARG A 128 29.63 4.25 -18.91
CA ARG A 128 30.21 2.91 -18.83
C ARG A 128 31.71 3.14 -18.69
N ARG A 129 32.32 2.64 -17.61
CA ARG A 129 33.77 2.53 -17.58
C ARG A 129 34.13 1.62 -18.72
N ASP A 130 34.57 2.21 -19.81
CA ASP A 130 35.29 1.51 -20.84
C ASP A 130 36.54 0.98 -20.15
N PHE A 131 36.51 -0.30 -19.76
CA PHE A 131 37.72 -1.08 -19.64
C PHE A 131 38.24 -1.24 -21.07
N GLY A 132 38.77 -0.15 -21.63
CA GLY A 132 39.51 -0.19 -22.87
C GLY A 132 40.66 -1.17 -22.68
N ASP A 133 40.86 -2.04 -23.66
CA ASP A 133 41.96 -2.98 -23.78
C ASP A 133 43.30 -2.23 -23.75
N SER A 134 43.71 -1.82 -22.56
CA SER A 134 45.06 -1.42 -22.25
C SER A 134 45.68 -2.63 -21.59
N GLN A 135 46.62 -3.29 -22.28
CA GLN A 135 47.52 -4.28 -21.71
C GLN A 135 48.46 -3.67 -20.65
N SER A 136 47.95 -2.86 -19.74
CA SER A 136 48.62 -2.45 -18.52
C SER A 136 48.05 -3.30 -17.39
N LYS A 137 48.78 -4.38 -17.05
CA LYS A 137 48.54 -5.19 -15.86
C LYS A 137 48.16 -4.28 -14.68
N PRO A 138 47.04 -4.52 -13.98
CA PRO A 138 46.70 -3.72 -12.82
C PRO A 138 47.82 -3.87 -11.78
N ARG A 139 48.41 -2.74 -11.38
CA ARG A 139 49.44 -2.65 -10.32
C ARG A 139 48.82 -2.83 -8.91
N PHE A 140 47.83 -3.72 -8.80
CA PHE A 140 47.10 -4.05 -7.57
C PHE A 140 47.14 -5.56 -7.26
N ALA A 141 47.96 -6.35 -7.97
CA ALA A 141 48.19 -7.76 -7.65
C ALA A 141 49.11 -8.00 -6.44
N SER A 142 49.34 -7.00 -5.57
CA SER A 142 50.19 -7.18 -4.38
C SER A 142 49.42 -7.29 -3.07
N ARG A 143 48.23 -6.64 -2.95
CA ARG A 143 47.55 -6.53 -1.65
C ARG A 143 46.47 -7.58 -1.40
N ALA A 144 45.90 -8.17 -2.46
CA ALA A 144 44.98 -9.31 -2.33
C ALA A 144 45.71 -10.57 -1.83
N SER A 145 46.95 -10.77 -2.28
CA SER A 145 47.84 -11.86 -1.88
C SER A 145 48.29 -11.74 -0.42
N GLU A 146 48.49 -10.51 0.07
CA GLU A 146 48.83 -10.23 1.47
C GLU A 146 47.65 -10.47 2.41
N LEU A 147 46.44 -10.07 2.01
CA LEU A 147 45.24 -10.35 2.79
C LEU A 147 44.97 -11.86 2.84
N GLN A 148 45.02 -12.58 1.71
CA GLN A 148 44.82 -14.04 1.66
C GLN A 148 45.80 -14.79 2.58
N ARG A 149 47.09 -14.41 2.60
CA ARG A 149 48.08 -14.97 3.52
C ARG A 149 47.83 -14.60 4.98
N SER A 150 47.21 -13.45 5.24
CA SER A 150 46.82 -13.02 6.59
C SER A 150 45.63 -13.83 7.12
N TRP A 151 44.72 -14.27 6.25
CA TRP A 151 43.59 -15.16 6.60
C TRP A 151 44.04 -16.61 6.84
N GLU A 152 45.11 -17.08 6.17
CA GLU A 152 45.67 -18.44 6.37
C GLU A 152 46.58 -18.56 7.59
N LYS A 153 47.12 -17.45 8.12
CA LYS A 153 48.00 -17.45 9.30
C LYS A 153 47.28 -17.38 10.64
N HIS A 154 46.00 -17.05 10.64
CA HIS A 154 45.19 -17.11 11.87
C HIS A 154 44.48 -18.45 11.92
N ASP A 155 44.93 -19.28 12.87
CA ASP A 155 44.28 -20.51 13.25
C ASP A 155 42.82 -20.25 13.63
N LYS A 156 41.90 -21.09 13.14
CA LYS A 156 40.46 -20.97 13.40
C LYS A 156 40.07 -21.40 14.82
N SER A 157 41.04 -21.68 15.68
CA SER A 157 40.84 -22.03 17.09
C SER A 157 40.45 -20.85 17.98
N ASP A 158 40.72 -19.60 17.58
CA ASP A 158 40.65 -18.46 18.50
C ASP A 158 39.38 -17.59 18.37
N LEU A 159 38.40 -18.02 17.55
CA LEU A 159 37.17 -17.25 17.29
C LEU A 159 35.88 -18.07 17.45
N LEU A 160 35.81 -18.92 18.47
CA LEU A 160 34.52 -19.40 18.97
C LEU A 160 34.24 -18.75 20.33
N PRO A 161 33.19 -17.93 20.47
CA PRO A 161 32.73 -17.54 21.79
C PRO A 161 32.23 -18.80 22.52
N GLU A 162 32.70 -19.00 23.75
CA GLU A 162 32.22 -20.06 24.64
C GLU A 162 30.70 -19.91 24.82
N VAL A 163 30.00 -21.00 24.54
CA VAL A 163 28.55 -21.11 24.73
C VAL A 163 28.28 -21.30 26.22
N PRO A 164 27.50 -20.43 26.89
CA PRO A 164 27.15 -20.67 28.29
C PRO A 164 26.27 -21.91 28.42
N GLU A 165 26.68 -22.85 29.28
CA GLU A 165 25.86 -23.97 29.71
C GLU A 165 24.59 -23.44 30.38
N PHE A 166 23.43 -23.84 29.85
CA PHE A 166 22.14 -23.66 30.52
C PHE A 166 21.98 -24.80 31.53
N ASP A 167 22.12 -24.46 32.81
CA ASP A 167 21.65 -25.31 33.91
C ASP A 167 20.11 -25.43 33.88
N GLN A 168 19.65 -26.64 34.24
CA GLN A 168 18.29 -27.19 34.14
C GLN A 168 17.20 -26.41 34.87
#